data_AF-A0A674DZH9-F1
#
_entry.id   AF-A0A674DZH9-F1
#
_cell.length_a   1.000
_cell.length_b   1.000
_cell.length_c   1.000
_cell.angle_alpha   90.00
_cell.angle_beta   90.00
_cell.angle_gamma   90.00
#
_symmetry.space_group_name_H-M   'P 1'
#
loop_
_entity.id
_entity.type
_entity.pdbx_description
1 polymer ?
#
loop_
_entity_poly.entity_id
_entity_poly.type
_entity_poly.pdbx_seq_one_letter_code
_entity_poly.pdbx_strand_id
1 'polypeptide(L)'
;FNCTWSTHTETECQLAQDPKLKDGYNAMGFSQGGQFLRAVAQRCPSPPMKTLISVGGQQQGVYGLPRCPGESSHICDWIRKKLNSGAYTDTVQKHLVQAQYWHDPLNDNLYKKHSLFLADVNQERVVNETYKKNLQLLDKFVMVKFLQDSVVDPVDTEWFGFLKTGQAKETETLQESVLYREDRLGLAAMEAAGKLDFLATEGDHLQFTDEWFNAKLVPYLR
;
A
#
# COMPACT_ATOMS: atom_id res chain seq x y z
N PHE A 1 7.42 18.40 -6.97
CA PHE A 1 7.26 17.27 -6.03
C PHE A 1 8.26 16.18 -6.42
N ASN A 2 9.46 16.21 -5.85
CA ASN A 2 10.49 15.18 -6.06
C ASN A 2 10.70 14.48 -4.71
N CYS A 3 10.00 13.37 -4.47
CA CYS A 3 10.18 12.53 -3.29
C CYS A 3 11.08 11.35 -3.65
N THR A 4 12.35 11.38 -3.21
CA THR A 4 13.25 10.23 -3.22
C THR A 4 13.43 9.73 -1.78
N TRP A 5 12.90 8.53 -1.50
CA TRP A 5 12.76 7.97 -0.14
C TRP A 5 14.08 7.66 0.58
N SER A 6 15.25 7.77 -0.05
CA SER A 6 16.55 7.59 0.64
C SER A 6 16.84 8.68 1.68
N THR A 7 15.99 9.71 1.79
CA THR A 7 16.08 10.80 2.77
C THR A 7 14.91 10.82 3.77
N HIS A 8 13.97 9.87 3.70
CA HIS A 8 12.63 10.02 4.30
C HIS A 8 12.46 9.53 5.75
N THR A 9 13.46 8.92 6.39
CA THR A 9 13.39 8.67 7.85
C THR A 9 13.23 9.96 8.65
N GLU A 10 13.65 11.12 8.11
CA GLU A 10 13.50 12.43 8.76
C GLU A 10 12.17 13.15 8.46
N THR A 11 11.42 12.74 7.42
CA THR A 11 10.16 13.41 7.03
C THR A 11 8.93 12.70 7.60
N GLU A 12 8.95 11.36 7.72
CA GLU A 12 7.80 10.55 8.16
C GLU A 12 7.32 10.88 9.60
N CYS A 13 8.24 11.28 10.49
CA CYS A 13 7.92 11.58 11.89
C CYS A 13 7.78 13.10 12.17
N GLN A 14 7.73 13.97 11.14
CA GLN A 14 7.52 15.41 11.35
C GLN A 14 6.13 15.74 11.91
N LEU A 15 5.17 14.83 11.80
CA LEU A 15 3.83 14.96 12.38
C LEU A 15 3.87 15.20 13.90
N ALA A 16 4.91 14.70 14.59
CA ALA A 16 5.09 14.91 16.03
C ALA A 16 5.32 16.38 16.41
N GLN A 17 5.65 17.23 15.45
CA GLN A 17 5.87 18.66 15.67
C GLN A 17 4.57 19.47 15.62
N ASP A 18 3.45 18.89 15.15
CA ASP A 18 2.16 19.58 15.12
C ASP A 18 1.38 19.36 16.43
N PRO A 19 1.23 20.39 17.28
CA PRO A 19 0.50 20.27 18.54
C PRO A 19 -0.99 19.93 18.35
N LYS A 20 -1.56 20.13 17.16
CA LYS A 20 -2.96 19.76 16.86
C LYS A 20 -3.16 18.25 16.74
N LEU A 21 -2.09 17.49 16.48
CA LEU A 21 -2.15 16.04 16.29
C LEU A 21 -1.87 15.25 17.58
N LYS A 22 -1.55 15.94 18.68
CA LYS A 22 -1.11 15.31 19.96
C LYS A 22 -2.12 14.29 20.52
N ASP A 23 -3.42 14.53 20.31
CA ASP A 23 -4.52 13.68 20.81
C ASP A 23 -4.92 12.61 19.79
N GLY A 24 -4.09 12.43 18.76
CA GLY A 24 -4.24 11.50 17.65
C GLY A 24 -5.01 12.07 16.46
N TYR A 25 -4.88 11.39 15.32
CA TYR A 25 -5.42 11.86 14.04
C TYR A 25 -5.94 10.71 13.18
N ASN A 26 -6.87 11.03 12.28
CA ASN A 26 -7.30 10.13 11.21
C ASN A 26 -6.48 10.42 9.96
N ALA A 27 -6.23 9.40 9.15
CA ALA A 27 -5.45 9.51 7.92
C ALA A 27 -6.23 8.90 6.76
N MET A 28 -6.24 9.58 5.61
CA MET A 28 -6.86 9.08 4.38
C MET A 28 -5.85 9.19 3.24
N GLY A 29 -5.51 8.06 2.64
CA GLY A 29 -4.55 7.96 1.54
C GLY A 29 -5.24 7.55 0.27
N PHE A 30 -5.01 8.29 -0.81
CA PHE A 30 -5.53 7.97 -2.14
C PHE A 30 -4.45 7.30 -2.98
N SER A 31 -4.81 6.21 -3.67
CA SER A 31 -3.88 5.43 -4.49
C SER A 31 -2.61 5.09 -3.70
N GLN A 32 -1.43 5.40 -4.24
CA GLN A 32 -0.15 5.13 -3.56
C GLN A 32 -0.03 5.74 -2.14
N GLY A 33 -0.81 6.79 -1.85
CA GLY A 33 -0.87 7.41 -0.53
C GLY A 33 -1.39 6.45 0.56
N GLY A 34 -2.16 5.42 0.20
CA GLY A 34 -2.66 4.42 1.14
C GLY A 34 -1.53 3.62 1.80
N GLN A 35 -0.66 2.98 1.00
CA GLN A 35 0.49 2.25 1.54
C GLN A 35 1.55 3.17 2.17
N PHE A 36 1.64 4.42 1.75
CA PHE A 36 2.54 5.39 2.39
C PHE A 36 2.07 5.75 3.80
N LEU A 37 0.78 6.03 3.99
CA LEU A 37 0.24 6.28 5.34
C LEU A 37 0.26 5.04 6.22
N ARG A 38 0.09 3.84 5.64
CA ARG A 38 0.34 2.59 6.37
C ARG A 38 1.79 2.49 6.86
N ALA A 39 2.77 2.87 6.03
CA ALA A 39 4.17 2.93 6.45
C ALA A 39 4.38 3.92 7.61
N VAL A 40 3.73 5.09 7.57
CA VAL A 40 3.74 6.05 8.69
C VAL A 40 3.18 5.41 9.96
N ALA A 41 2.04 4.72 9.88
CA ALA A 41 1.46 4.02 11.04
C ALA A 41 2.41 2.96 11.62
N GLN A 42 3.14 2.22 10.76
CA GLN A 42 4.10 1.21 11.19
C GLN A 42 5.38 1.82 11.79
N ARG A 43 5.89 2.92 11.23
CA ARG A 43 7.22 3.49 11.55
C ARG A 43 7.18 4.58 12.62
N CYS A 44 6.15 5.41 12.62
CA CYS A 44 6.02 6.60 13.47
C CYS A 44 4.69 6.54 14.26
N PRO A 45 4.63 5.81 15.39
CA PRO A 45 3.39 5.64 16.16
C PRO A 45 2.99 6.86 17.00
N SER A 46 3.81 7.92 17.00
CA SER A 46 3.56 9.17 17.73
C SER A 46 3.67 10.36 16.77
N PRO A 47 2.63 11.20 16.64
CA PRO A 47 1.33 11.11 17.31
C PRO A 47 0.52 9.88 16.85
N PRO A 48 -0.45 9.40 17.64
CA PRO A 48 -1.15 8.16 17.31
C PRO A 48 -2.12 8.35 16.14
N MET A 49 -1.94 7.57 15.07
CA MET A 49 -2.95 7.41 14.03
C MET A 49 -4.08 6.54 14.59
N LYS A 50 -5.34 7.03 14.52
CA LYS A 50 -6.52 6.32 14.99
C LYS A 50 -7.13 5.47 13.89
N THR A 51 -7.57 6.13 12.81
CA THR A 51 -8.14 5.47 11.64
C THR A 51 -7.28 5.70 10.41
N LEU A 52 -7.00 4.62 9.68
CA LEU A 52 -6.41 4.68 8.35
C LEU A 52 -7.46 4.30 7.30
N ILE A 53 -7.74 5.19 6.35
CA ILE A 53 -8.59 4.94 5.19
C ILE A 53 -7.71 4.89 3.95
N SER A 54 -7.57 3.70 3.35
CA SER A 54 -6.87 3.48 2.11
C SER A 54 -7.86 3.45 0.95
N VAL A 55 -7.85 4.47 0.11
CA VAL A 55 -8.76 4.61 -1.04
C VAL A 55 -8.04 4.17 -2.30
N GLY A 56 -8.26 2.91 -2.72
CA GLY A 56 -7.59 2.31 -3.88
C GLY A 56 -6.08 2.11 -3.69
N GLY A 57 -5.61 1.93 -2.46
CA GLY A 57 -4.17 1.87 -2.16
C GLY A 57 -3.57 0.49 -2.36
N GLN A 58 -2.40 0.41 -2.98
CA GLN A 58 -1.78 -0.85 -3.41
C GLN A 58 -0.96 -1.51 -2.30
N GLN A 59 -1.64 -2.20 -1.39
CA GLN A 59 -1.02 -2.71 -0.15
C GLN A 59 0.01 -3.82 -0.38
N GLN A 60 -0.10 -4.57 -1.47
CA GLN A 60 0.85 -5.59 -1.93
C GLN A 60 1.65 -5.13 -3.16
N GLY A 61 1.61 -3.85 -3.50
CA GLY A 61 2.27 -3.30 -4.67
C GLY A 61 1.53 -3.56 -5.97
N VAL A 62 2.24 -3.41 -7.08
CA VAL A 62 1.71 -3.64 -8.43
C VAL A 62 2.67 -4.47 -9.26
N TYR A 63 2.10 -5.22 -10.21
CA TYR A 63 2.82 -5.97 -11.25
C TYR A 63 2.32 -5.68 -12.67
N GLY A 64 1.57 -4.59 -12.83
CA GLY A 64 1.19 -4.06 -14.13
C GLY A 64 1.32 -2.56 -14.17
N LEU A 65 1.27 -2.01 -15.37
CA LEU A 65 1.19 -0.56 -15.57
C LEU A 65 -0.22 -0.21 -16.03
N PRO A 66 -0.84 0.83 -15.41
CA PRO A 66 -2.12 1.37 -15.85
C PRO A 66 -2.09 1.58 -17.35
N ARG A 67 -3.16 1.20 -18.07
CA ARG A 67 -3.40 1.51 -19.49
C ARG A 67 -2.17 2.10 -20.18
N CYS A 68 -1.21 1.25 -20.53
CA CYS A 68 -0.14 1.59 -21.47
C CYS A 68 -0.56 1.08 -22.85
N PRO A 69 -1.59 1.66 -23.52
CA PRO A 69 -1.73 1.44 -24.94
C PRO A 69 -0.43 1.93 -25.57
N GLY A 70 0.17 1.11 -26.42
CA GLY A 70 1.49 1.32 -27.01
C GLY A 70 1.61 2.53 -27.94
N GLU A 71 0.92 3.64 -27.66
CA GLU A 71 0.94 4.85 -28.48
C GLU A 71 0.92 6.19 -27.68
N SER A 72 0.69 6.24 -26.36
CA SER A 72 0.40 7.55 -25.70
C SER A 72 1.44 8.17 -24.77
N SER A 73 2.58 7.53 -24.44
CA SER A 73 3.68 8.23 -23.73
C SER A 73 5.01 7.47 -23.72
N HIS A 74 6.08 8.11 -24.20
CA HIS A 74 7.46 7.60 -24.06
C HIS A 74 7.87 7.29 -22.61
N ILE A 75 7.24 7.96 -21.63
CA ILE A 75 7.52 7.79 -20.20
C ILE A 75 6.97 6.45 -19.72
N CYS A 76 5.77 6.06 -20.14
CA CYS A 76 5.16 4.79 -19.79
C CYS A 76 5.94 3.59 -20.32
N ASP A 77 6.39 3.66 -21.58
CA ASP A 77 7.25 2.64 -22.18
C ASP A 77 8.62 2.57 -21.51
N TRP A 78 9.18 3.71 -21.13
CA TRP A 78 10.45 3.76 -20.40
C TRP A 78 10.31 3.17 -19.00
N ILE A 79 9.24 3.50 -18.26
CA ILE A 79 8.95 2.92 -16.95
C ILE A 79 8.76 1.40 -17.08
N ARG A 80 7.98 0.93 -18.07
CA ARG A 80 7.80 -0.50 -18.35
C ARG A 80 9.12 -1.21 -18.61
N LYS A 81 9.95 -0.66 -19.51
CA LYS A 81 11.26 -1.24 -19.84
C LYS A 81 12.18 -1.25 -18.63
N LYS A 82 12.22 -0.18 -17.85
CA LYS A 82 13.05 -0.07 -16.64
C LYS A 82 12.58 -1.00 -15.52
N LEU A 83 11.28 -1.14 -15.32
CA LEU A 83 10.75 -2.05 -14.30
C LEU A 83 11.02 -3.51 -14.69
N ASN A 84 10.78 -3.88 -15.95
CA ASN A 84 11.03 -5.23 -16.45
C ASN A 84 12.51 -5.61 -16.50
N SER A 85 13.43 -4.66 -16.72
CA SER A 85 14.87 -4.95 -16.87
C SER A 85 15.72 -4.58 -15.65
N GLY A 86 15.16 -3.91 -14.64
CA GLY A 86 15.98 -3.31 -13.59
C GLY A 86 15.24 -2.58 -12.46
N ALA A 87 13.97 -2.90 -12.19
CA ALA A 87 13.22 -2.32 -11.07
C ALA A 87 14.02 -2.38 -9.76
N TYR A 88 14.74 -3.48 -9.56
CA TYR A 88 15.46 -3.82 -8.35
C TYR A 88 16.94 -3.40 -8.33
N THR A 89 17.37 -2.56 -9.28
CA THR A 89 18.69 -1.93 -9.21
C THR A 89 18.69 -0.78 -8.19
N ASP A 90 19.79 -0.61 -7.45
CA ASP A 90 19.91 0.42 -6.41
C ASP A 90 19.57 1.83 -6.91
N THR A 91 19.98 2.15 -8.15
CA THR A 91 19.72 3.47 -8.74
C THR A 91 18.23 3.67 -8.99
N VAL A 92 17.54 2.66 -9.55
CA VAL A 92 16.10 2.75 -9.85
C VAL A 92 15.30 2.78 -8.55
N GLN A 93 15.60 1.90 -7.58
CA GLN A 93 14.94 1.90 -6.28
C GLN A 93 15.06 3.23 -5.55
N LYS A 94 16.19 3.94 -5.64
CA LYS A 94 16.38 5.23 -4.94
C LYS A 94 15.70 6.42 -5.61
N HIS A 95 15.49 6.38 -6.92
CA HIS A 95 15.04 7.53 -7.72
C HIS A 95 13.63 7.41 -8.30
N LEU A 96 13.05 6.21 -8.35
CA LEU A 96 11.72 5.97 -8.91
C LEU A 96 10.78 5.42 -7.85
N VAL A 97 9.79 6.22 -7.45
CA VAL A 97 8.81 5.87 -6.41
C VAL A 97 8.05 4.59 -6.76
N GLN A 98 7.62 4.45 -8.02
CA GLN A 98 6.88 3.28 -8.51
C GLN A 98 7.68 1.98 -8.39
N ALA A 99 9.00 2.04 -8.53
CA ALA A 99 9.84 0.85 -8.39
C ALA A 99 9.86 0.33 -6.95
N GLN A 100 9.67 1.19 -5.96
CA GLN A 100 9.74 0.81 -4.55
C GLN A 100 8.54 -0.01 -4.07
N TYR A 101 7.45 -0.01 -4.84
CA TYR A 101 6.29 -0.88 -4.65
C TYR A 101 5.98 -1.76 -5.88
N TRP A 102 6.96 -1.93 -6.77
CA TRP A 102 6.91 -2.94 -7.81
C TRP A 102 7.14 -4.31 -7.18
N HIS A 103 6.17 -5.20 -7.32
CA HIS A 103 6.19 -6.53 -6.75
C HIS A 103 6.10 -7.56 -7.87
N ASP A 104 7.26 -8.14 -8.23
CA ASP A 104 7.36 -9.15 -9.27
C ASP A 104 7.10 -10.56 -8.72
N PRO A 105 5.92 -11.17 -8.99
CA PRO A 105 5.60 -12.50 -8.49
C PRO A 105 6.40 -13.59 -9.22
N LEU A 106 6.93 -13.33 -10.43
CA LEU A 106 7.77 -14.29 -11.16
C LEU A 106 9.18 -14.36 -10.57
N ASN A 107 9.65 -13.27 -9.95
CA ASN A 107 10.96 -13.18 -9.33
C ASN A 107 10.87 -12.66 -7.89
N ASP A 108 10.02 -13.32 -7.10
CA ASP A 108 9.71 -12.97 -5.72
C ASP A 108 10.96 -12.85 -4.83
N ASN A 109 11.95 -13.74 -5.00
CA ASN A 109 13.22 -13.63 -4.27
C ASN A 109 13.98 -12.32 -4.56
N LEU A 110 13.96 -11.83 -5.80
CA LEU A 110 14.59 -10.57 -6.17
C LEU A 110 13.82 -9.39 -5.58
N TYR A 111 12.49 -9.42 -5.64
CA TYR A 111 11.61 -8.46 -4.96
C TYR A 111 11.93 -8.37 -3.46
N LYS A 112 11.86 -9.49 -2.76
CA LYS A 112 12.10 -9.58 -1.31
C LYS A 112 13.48 -9.07 -0.94
N LYS A 113 14.50 -9.31 -1.77
CA LYS A 113 15.89 -8.90 -1.48
C LYS A 113 16.19 -7.44 -1.82
N HIS A 114 15.51 -6.82 -2.77
CA HIS A 114 15.92 -5.51 -3.30
C HIS A 114 14.89 -4.40 -3.20
N SER A 115 13.60 -4.68 -2.98
CA SER A 115 12.61 -3.63 -2.75
C SER A 115 12.93 -2.85 -1.47
N LEU A 116 13.22 -1.54 -1.58
CA LEU A 116 13.60 -0.70 -0.45
C LEU A 116 12.42 -0.25 0.43
N PHE A 117 11.19 -0.36 -0.06
CA PHE A 117 9.99 0.09 0.66
C PHE A 117 9.02 -1.06 0.91
N LEU A 118 8.38 -1.60 -0.13
CA LEU A 118 7.24 -2.50 0.04
C LEU A 118 7.62 -3.78 0.77
N ALA A 119 8.73 -4.42 0.37
CA ALA A 119 9.25 -5.60 1.05
C ALA A 119 9.62 -5.37 2.53
N ASP A 120 9.96 -4.15 2.92
CA ASP A 120 10.22 -3.78 4.31
C ASP A 120 8.89 -3.64 5.07
N VAL A 121 7.98 -2.81 4.59
CA VAL A 121 6.69 -2.57 5.28
C VAL A 121 5.75 -3.78 5.22
N ASN A 122 5.99 -4.77 4.36
CA ASN A 122 5.27 -6.05 4.30
C ASN A 122 6.00 -7.19 5.01
N GLN A 123 7.10 -6.92 5.73
CA GLN A 123 7.80 -7.90 6.58
C GLN A 123 8.32 -9.11 5.78
N GLU A 124 8.75 -8.89 4.54
CA GLU A 124 9.12 -9.98 3.62
C GLU A 124 10.44 -10.66 3.98
N ARG A 125 11.33 -9.92 4.65
CA ARG A 125 12.69 -10.37 4.98
C ARG A 125 12.81 -10.81 6.43
N VAL A 126 12.30 -9.98 7.33
CA VAL A 126 12.35 -10.13 8.78
C VAL A 126 11.05 -9.58 9.36
N VAL A 127 10.51 -10.26 10.37
CA VAL A 127 9.36 -9.75 11.12
C VAL A 127 9.84 -8.68 12.08
N ASN A 128 9.48 -7.42 11.81
CA ASN A 128 9.68 -6.31 12.73
C ASN A 128 8.49 -6.21 13.69
N GLU A 129 8.67 -6.66 14.94
CA GLU A 129 7.61 -6.64 15.96
C GLU A 129 7.08 -5.23 16.26
N THR A 130 7.89 -4.19 16.04
CA THR A 130 7.45 -2.80 16.22
C THR A 130 6.42 -2.42 15.15
N TYR A 131 6.62 -2.84 13.89
CA TYR A 131 5.67 -2.57 12.81
C TYR A 131 4.33 -3.24 13.06
N LYS A 132 4.35 -4.52 13.46
CA LYS A 132 3.15 -5.28 13.85
C LYS A 132 2.42 -4.59 15.00
N LYS A 133 3.13 -4.30 16.09
CA LYS A 133 2.56 -3.63 17.26
C LYS A 133 1.93 -2.29 16.90
N ASN A 134 2.63 -1.46 16.12
CA ASN A 134 2.18 -0.12 15.79
C ASN A 134 0.97 -0.12 14.85
N LEU A 135 0.93 -1.02 13.86
CA LEU A 135 -0.23 -1.15 12.97
C LEU A 135 -1.48 -1.57 13.75
N GLN A 136 -1.32 -2.45 14.75
CA GLN A 136 -2.40 -2.89 15.63
C GLN A 136 -2.94 -1.79 16.58
N LEU A 137 -2.24 -0.65 16.71
CA LEU A 137 -2.74 0.50 17.46
C LEU A 137 -3.90 1.21 16.75
N LEU A 138 -4.06 1.03 15.43
CA LEU A 138 -5.19 1.58 14.70
C LEU A 138 -6.51 1.07 15.31
N ASP A 139 -7.47 1.96 15.47
CA ASP A 139 -8.85 1.63 15.80
C ASP A 139 -9.53 0.97 14.60
N LYS A 140 -9.29 1.54 13.41
CA LYS A 140 -9.81 1.05 12.14
C LYS A 140 -8.78 1.17 11.02
N PHE A 141 -8.72 0.14 10.18
CA PHE A 141 -8.04 0.15 8.90
C PHE A 141 -9.05 -0.21 7.79
N VAL A 142 -9.48 0.82 7.08
CA VAL A 142 -10.49 0.74 6.02
C VAL A 142 -9.79 0.65 4.68
N MET A 143 -10.15 -0.35 3.87
CA MET A 143 -9.61 -0.57 2.54
C MET A 143 -10.73 -0.47 1.51
N VAL A 144 -10.65 0.49 0.60
CA VAL A 144 -11.61 0.70 -0.48
C VAL A 144 -11.06 0.12 -1.78
N LYS A 145 -11.84 -0.77 -2.39
CA LYS A 145 -11.58 -1.38 -3.70
C LYS A 145 -12.50 -0.80 -4.78
N PHE A 146 -11.96 -0.51 -5.95
CA PHE A 146 -12.68 -0.09 -7.14
C PHE A 146 -12.94 -1.31 -8.04
N LEU A 147 -14.21 -1.62 -8.29
CA LEU A 147 -14.59 -2.86 -8.95
C LEU A 147 -14.27 -2.89 -10.45
N GLN A 148 -14.04 -1.74 -11.09
CA GLN A 148 -13.62 -1.62 -12.49
C GLN A 148 -12.27 -0.90 -12.63
N ASP A 149 -11.41 -1.03 -11.62
CA ASP A 149 -10.10 -0.40 -11.65
C ASP A 149 -9.27 -0.89 -12.85
N SER A 150 -8.85 0.06 -13.69
CA SER A 150 -8.00 -0.20 -14.86
C SER A 150 -6.58 0.34 -14.71
N VAL A 151 -6.25 0.83 -13.52
CA VAL A 151 -4.97 1.45 -13.17
C VAL A 151 -4.14 0.51 -12.31
N VAL A 152 -4.76 -0.10 -11.30
CA VAL A 152 -4.11 -0.98 -10.34
C VAL A 152 -4.14 -2.42 -10.84
N ASP A 153 -2.97 -3.03 -10.98
CA ASP A 153 -2.83 -4.41 -11.44
C ASP A 153 -1.89 -5.20 -10.51
N PRO A 154 -2.40 -6.23 -9.80
CA PRO A 154 -3.79 -6.70 -9.77
C PRO A 154 -4.68 -5.82 -8.87
N VAL A 155 -5.97 -5.66 -9.21
CA VAL A 155 -6.95 -4.90 -8.39
C VAL A 155 -7.08 -5.45 -6.97
N ASP A 156 -6.83 -6.75 -6.77
CA ASP A 156 -6.88 -7.39 -5.45
C ASP A 156 -5.92 -6.78 -4.42
N THR A 157 -4.87 -6.08 -4.86
CA THR A 157 -3.96 -5.36 -3.95
C THR A 157 -4.63 -4.23 -3.16
N GLU A 158 -5.77 -3.72 -3.60
CA GLU A 158 -6.54 -2.70 -2.86
C GLU A 158 -7.10 -3.26 -1.56
N TRP A 159 -7.31 -4.58 -1.50
CA TRP A 159 -7.70 -5.35 -0.32
C TRP A 159 -6.59 -6.29 0.15
N PHE A 160 -5.32 -5.92 -0.07
CA PHE A 160 -4.16 -6.68 0.41
C PHE A 160 -3.97 -8.08 -0.21
N GLY A 161 -4.78 -8.46 -1.19
CA GLY A 161 -4.55 -9.65 -2.03
C GLY A 161 -3.47 -9.39 -3.09
N PHE A 162 -2.97 -10.44 -3.74
CA PHE A 162 -1.98 -10.28 -4.80
C PHE A 162 -1.93 -11.48 -5.74
N LEU A 163 -1.05 -11.44 -6.74
CA LEU A 163 -0.74 -12.59 -7.60
C LEU A 163 -0.01 -13.67 -6.79
N LYS A 164 -0.40 -14.94 -6.97
CA LYS A 164 0.31 -16.08 -6.37
C LYS A 164 1.77 -16.13 -6.86
N THR A 165 2.70 -16.44 -5.97
CA THR A 165 4.13 -16.54 -6.29
C THR A 165 4.42 -17.54 -7.42
N GLY A 166 5.34 -17.17 -8.32
CA GLY A 166 5.81 -17.99 -9.44
C GLY A 166 5.01 -17.83 -10.73
N GLN A 167 3.97 -17.01 -10.75
CA GLN A 167 3.09 -16.78 -11.91
C GLN A 167 2.44 -15.39 -11.86
N ALA A 168 1.74 -14.98 -12.92
CA ALA A 168 1.16 -13.64 -13.05
C ALA A 168 -0.30 -13.63 -13.57
N LYS A 169 -1.09 -14.62 -13.18
CA LYS A 169 -2.47 -14.84 -13.65
C LYS A 169 -3.47 -15.04 -12.51
N GLU A 170 -3.22 -16.00 -11.64
CA GLU A 170 -4.07 -16.29 -10.48
C GLU A 170 -3.74 -15.35 -9.33
N THR A 171 -4.76 -14.78 -8.71
CA THR A 171 -4.63 -14.03 -7.46
C THR A 171 -4.94 -14.90 -6.25
N GLU A 172 -4.44 -14.48 -5.10
CA GLU A 172 -4.80 -14.95 -3.77
C GLU A 172 -5.31 -13.76 -2.95
N THR A 173 -6.26 -14.03 -2.07
CA THR A 173 -6.79 -13.07 -1.11
C THR A 173 -5.81 -12.83 0.04
N LEU A 174 -6.03 -11.77 0.84
CA LEU A 174 -5.25 -11.53 2.04
C LEU A 174 -5.21 -12.79 2.93
N GLN A 175 -6.35 -13.42 3.17
CA GLN A 175 -6.50 -14.57 4.08
C GLN A 175 -5.75 -15.82 3.59
N GLU A 176 -5.57 -15.95 2.28
CA GLU A 176 -4.79 -17.04 1.67
C GLU A 176 -3.28 -16.80 1.74
N SER A 177 -2.85 -15.55 1.85
CA SER A 177 -1.43 -15.17 1.83
C SER A 177 -0.66 -15.68 3.08
N VAL A 178 0.66 -15.83 2.94
CA VAL A 178 1.56 -16.15 4.06
C VAL A 178 1.59 -15.02 5.09
N LEU A 179 1.51 -13.77 4.63
CA LEU A 179 1.49 -12.56 5.45
C LEU A 179 0.39 -12.63 6.54
N TYR A 180 -0.80 -13.10 6.15
CA TYR A 180 -1.94 -13.25 7.05
C TYR A 180 -1.87 -14.53 7.88
N ARG A 181 -1.56 -15.68 7.25
CA ARG A 181 -1.52 -16.99 7.95
C ARG A 181 -0.46 -17.05 9.06
N GLU A 182 0.67 -16.39 8.87
CA GLU A 182 1.72 -16.24 9.89
C GLU A 182 1.55 -14.95 10.72
N ASP A 183 0.53 -14.15 10.42
CA ASP A 183 0.19 -12.91 11.10
C ASP A 183 1.38 -11.94 11.25
N ARG A 184 2.23 -11.82 10.22
CA ARG A 184 3.50 -11.06 10.31
C ARG A 184 3.31 -9.56 10.56
N LEU A 185 2.18 -9.02 10.14
CA LEU A 185 1.75 -7.63 10.37
C LEU A 185 0.68 -7.47 11.44
N GLY A 186 0.14 -8.57 12.00
CA GLY A 186 -0.99 -8.49 12.93
C GLY A 186 -2.37 -8.37 12.26
N LEU A 187 -2.46 -8.55 10.94
CA LEU A 187 -3.69 -8.39 10.16
C LEU A 187 -4.75 -9.43 10.53
N ALA A 188 -4.37 -10.67 10.85
CA ALA A 188 -5.33 -11.69 11.27
C ALA A 188 -5.93 -11.36 12.64
N ALA A 189 -5.09 -10.87 13.56
CA ALA A 189 -5.56 -10.39 14.86
C ALA A 189 -6.44 -9.13 14.73
N MET A 190 -6.11 -8.21 13.80
CA MET A 190 -6.92 -7.02 13.53
C MET A 190 -8.28 -7.39 12.93
N GLU A 191 -8.33 -8.33 11.99
CA GLU A 191 -9.58 -8.81 11.40
C GLU A 191 -10.46 -9.48 12.46
N ALA A 192 -9.89 -10.37 13.29
CA ALA A 192 -10.60 -11.01 14.39
C ALA A 192 -11.14 -10.01 15.43
N ALA A 193 -10.45 -8.88 15.62
CA ALA A 193 -10.88 -7.79 16.49
C ALA A 193 -11.86 -6.81 15.82
N GLY A 194 -12.25 -7.05 14.56
CA GLY A 194 -13.15 -6.17 13.81
C GLY A 194 -12.53 -4.82 13.42
N LYS A 195 -11.19 -4.74 13.33
CA LYS A 195 -10.46 -3.51 12.98
C LYS A 195 -10.26 -3.32 11.48
N LEU A 196 -10.42 -4.37 10.67
CA LEU A 196 -10.32 -4.27 9.21
C LEU A 196 -11.72 -4.13 8.60
N ASP A 197 -11.92 -3.11 7.77
CA ASP A 197 -13.15 -2.93 7.00
C ASP A 197 -12.83 -2.93 5.50
N PHE A 198 -13.50 -3.81 4.75
CA PHE A 198 -13.34 -3.96 3.31
C PHE A 198 -14.55 -3.34 2.60
N LEU A 199 -14.34 -2.19 1.95
CA LEU A 199 -15.37 -1.48 1.19
C LEU A 199 -15.11 -1.62 -0.30
N ALA A 200 -16.17 -1.73 -1.09
CA ALA A 200 -16.10 -1.73 -2.54
C ALA A 200 -17.02 -0.65 -3.11
N THR A 201 -16.60 -0.08 -4.25
CA THR A 201 -17.43 0.81 -5.06
C THR A 201 -17.31 0.44 -6.53
N GLU A 202 -18.42 0.59 -7.25
CA GLU A 202 -18.40 0.67 -8.71
C GLU A 202 -17.61 1.91 -9.13
N GLY A 203 -16.94 1.85 -10.28
CA GLY A 203 -16.08 2.90 -10.80
C GLY A 203 -14.68 2.41 -11.16
N ASP A 204 -14.02 3.18 -12.04
CA ASP A 204 -12.59 3.07 -12.31
C ASP A 204 -11.79 3.68 -11.13
N HIS A 205 -10.46 3.67 -11.21
CA HIS A 205 -9.57 4.09 -10.12
C HIS A 205 -9.92 5.49 -9.57
N LEU A 206 -10.19 5.57 -8.26
CA LEU A 206 -10.58 6.80 -7.53
C LEU A 206 -11.89 7.44 -8.01
N GLN A 207 -12.70 6.72 -8.79
CA GLN A 207 -14.00 7.17 -9.23
C GLN A 207 -15.08 6.72 -8.26
N PHE A 208 -15.62 7.67 -7.48
CA PHE A 208 -16.75 7.45 -6.58
C PHE A 208 -17.61 8.73 -6.53
N THR A 209 -18.87 8.62 -6.11
CA THR A 209 -19.76 9.78 -5.98
C THR A 209 -19.65 10.42 -4.60
N ASP A 210 -20.05 11.68 -4.49
CA ASP A 210 -20.12 12.38 -3.20
C ASP A 210 -21.10 11.70 -2.24
N GLU A 211 -22.22 11.16 -2.74
CA GLU A 211 -23.17 10.40 -1.92
C GLU A 211 -22.51 9.17 -1.32
N TRP A 212 -21.74 8.43 -2.11
CA TRP A 212 -21.01 7.25 -1.63
C TRP A 212 -19.95 7.66 -0.60
N PHE A 213 -19.15 8.70 -0.88
CA PHE A 213 -18.13 9.20 0.03
C PHE A 213 -18.72 9.60 1.39
N ASN A 214 -19.80 10.38 1.36
CA ASN A 214 -20.49 10.84 2.57
C ASN A 214 -21.14 9.69 3.35
N ALA A 215 -21.71 8.70 2.66
CA ALA A 215 -22.36 7.56 3.31
C ALA A 215 -21.36 6.53 3.85
N LYS A 216 -20.21 6.35 3.20
CA LYS A 216 -19.29 5.23 3.49
C LYS A 216 -17.99 5.63 4.15
N LEU A 217 -17.42 6.80 3.86
CA LEU A 217 -16.11 7.21 4.39
C LEU A 217 -16.20 8.24 5.52
N VAL A 218 -17.11 9.21 5.43
CA VAL A 218 -17.28 10.23 6.48
C VAL A 218 -17.56 9.64 7.87
N PRO A 219 -18.30 8.52 8.05
CA PRO A 219 -18.48 7.92 9.37
C PRO A 219 -17.19 7.53 10.09
N TYR A 220 -16.10 7.24 9.35
CA TYR A 220 -14.78 6.91 9.91
C TYR A 220 -13.93 8.13 10.30
N LEU A 221 -14.36 9.32 9.90
CA LEU A 221 -13.64 10.58 10.16
C LEU A 221 -14.21 11.38 11.33
N ARG A 222 -15.33 10.93 11.91
CA ARG A 222 -16.03 11.61 13.00
C ARG A 222 -15.49 11.22 14.37
#